data_AF-A0A7C2D9F5-F1
#
_entry.id   AF-A0A7C2D9F5-F1
#
_cell.length_a   1.000
_cell.length_b   1.000
_cell.length_c   1.000
_cell.angle_alpha   90.00
_cell.angle_beta   90.00
_cell.angle_gamma   90.00
#
_symmetry.space_group_name_H-M   'P 1'
#
loop_
_entity.id
_entity.type
_entity.pdbx_description
1 polymer ?
#
loop_
_entity_poly.entity_id
_entity_poly.type
_entity_poly.pdbx_seq_one_letter_code
_entity_poly.pdbx_strand_id
1 'polypeptide(L)' 'MAERVFARKMEKAGFTDVWIGEKVPYGIRDAALYPLFTPELIRLMERVIPPERRGSVAIAVIAKARKP' A
#
# COMPACT_ATOMS: atom_id res chain seq x y z
N MET A 1 4.41 -7.98 10.78
CA MET A 1 3.82 -7.48 12.06
C MET A 1 2.62 -6.58 11.78
N ALA A 2 2.72 -5.67 10.81
CA ALA A 2 1.63 -4.77 10.41
C ALA A 2 0.40 -5.51 9.84
N GLU A 3 0.61 -6.58 9.05
CA GLU A 3 -0.48 -7.32 8.40
C GLU A 3 -1.42 -7.97 9.42
N ARG A 4 -0.86 -8.63 10.45
CA ARG A 4 -1.66 -9.26 11.52
C ARG A 4 -2.47 -8.24 12.33
N VAL A 5 -1.90 -7.07 12.58
CA VAL A 5 -2.59 -5.98 13.27
C VAL A 5 -3.72 -5.42 12.39
N PHE A 6 -3.48 -5.30 11.09
CA PHE A 6 -4.50 -4.88 10.13
C PHE A 6 -5.66 -5.86 10.06
N ALA A 7 -5.40 -7.16 9.94
CA ALA A 7 -6.44 -8.20 9.94
C ALA A 7 -7.34 -8.10 11.19
N ARG A 8 -6.72 -8.00 12.38
CA ARG A 8 -7.46 -7.85 13.64
C ARG A 8 -8.28 -6.56 13.72
N LYS A 9 -7.84 -5.48 13.07
CA LYS A 9 -8.62 -4.23 12.98
C LYS A 9 -9.83 -4.39 12.05
N MET A 10 -9.68 -5.11 10.95
CA MET A 10 -10.78 -5.43 10.03
C MET A 10 -11.85 -6.28 10.72
N GLU A 11 -11.45 -7.31 11.45
CA GLU A 11 -12.36 -8.12 12.27
C GLU A 11 -13.14 -7.26 13.27
N LYS A 12 -12.44 -6.37 14.01
CA LYS A 12 -13.08 -5.43 14.95
C LYS A 12 -14.04 -4.46 14.27
N ALA A 13 -13.82 -4.14 12.99
CA ALA A 13 -14.72 -3.30 12.21
C ALA A 13 -15.92 -4.08 11.63
N GLY A 14 -16.08 -5.36 11.98
CA GLY A 14 -17.20 -6.20 11.57
C GLY A 14 -17.00 -6.95 10.24
N PHE A 15 -15.79 -6.93 9.68
CA PHE A 15 -15.48 -7.77 8.52
C PHE A 15 -15.21 -9.21 8.93
N THR A 16 -15.60 -10.15 8.07
CA THR A 16 -15.34 -11.59 8.19
C THR A 16 -14.51 -12.09 7.01
N ASP A 17 -14.08 -13.35 7.04
CA ASP A 17 -13.27 -13.97 5.98
C ASP A 17 -12.03 -13.14 5.59
N VAL A 18 -11.35 -12.55 6.58
CA VAL A 18 -10.21 -11.64 6.33
C VAL A 18 -8.99 -12.45 5.85
N TRP A 19 -8.62 -12.22 4.60
CA TRP A 19 -7.43 -12.77 3.97
C TRP A 19 -6.43 -11.65 3.64
N ILE A 20 -5.17 -11.88 3.95
CA ILE A 20 -4.05 -11.02 3.56
C ILE A 20 -3.04 -11.93 2.85
N GLY A 21 -2.67 -11.64 1.61
CA GLY A 21 -1.75 -12.56 0.94
C GLY A 21 -0.94 -12.04 -0.23
N GLU A 22 -1.46 -11.15 -1.07
CA GLU A 22 -0.68 -10.70 -2.22
C GLU A 22 0.20 -9.50 -1.84
N LYS A 23 1.50 -9.65 -2.06
CA LYS A 23 2.48 -8.56 -1.95
C LYS A 23 2.92 -8.17 -3.35
N VAL A 24 2.63 -6.95 -3.75
CA VAL A 24 2.99 -6.44 -5.07
C VAL A 24 3.95 -5.26 -4.93
N PRO A 25 4.93 -5.11 -5.84
CA PRO A 25 5.74 -3.90 -5.92
C PRO A 25 4.83 -2.67 -6.03
N TYR A 26 5.20 -1.61 -5.34
CA TYR A 26 4.50 -0.33 -5.39
C TYR A 26 5.49 0.77 -5.74
N GLY A 27 5.24 1.45 -6.85
CA GLY A 27 6.12 2.46 -7.42
C GLY A 27 5.67 3.90 -7.17
N ILE A 28 6.49 4.84 -7.64
CA ILE A 28 6.18 6.28 -7.59
C ILE A 28 4.90 6.61 -8.39
N ARG A 29 4.67 5.90 -9.50
CA ARG A 29 3.46 6.10 -10.32
C ARG A 29 2.19 5.70 -9.57
N ASP A 30 2.24 4.62 -8.80
CA ASP A 30 1.12 4.18 -7.96
C ASP A 30 0.89 5.19 -6.81
N ALA A 31 1.98 5.69 -6.20
CA ALA A 31 1.92 6.74 -5.19
C ALA A 31 1.19 8.00 -5.68
N ALA A 32 1.47 8.42 -6.91
CA ALA A 32 0.87 9.61 -7.52
C ALA A 32 -0.66 9.52 -7.70
N LEU A 33 -1.27 8.33 -7.58
CA LEU A 33 -2.73 8.16 -7.64
C LEU A 33 -3.45 8.61 -6.36
N TYR A 34 -2.73 8.76 -5.25
CA TYR A 34 -3.32 9.08 -3.96
C TYR A 34 -3.04 10.52 -3.56
N PRO A 35 -4.06 11.30 -3.13
CA PRO A 35 -3.88 12.70 -2.71
C PRO A 35 -2.86 12.92 -1.59
N LEU A 36 -2.57 11.87 -0.81
CA LEU A 36 -1.53 11.88 0.22
C LEU A 36 -0.13 12.18 -0.34
N PHE A 37 0.14 11.78 -1.58
CA PHE A 37 1.40 12.04 -2.26
C PHE A 37 1.28 13.27 -3.14
N THR A 38 1.59 14.43 -2.58
CA THR A 38 1.48 15.70 -3.31
C THR A 38 2.41 15.74 -4.52
N PRO A 39 2.12 16.57 -5.54
CA PRO A 39 3.01 16.72 -6.70
C PRO A 39 4.45 17.08 -6.31
N GLU A 40 4.65 17.89 -5.27
CA GLU A 40 5.97 18.26 -4.74
C GLU A 40 6.71 17.04 -4.18
N LEU A 41 5.99 16.18 -3.45
CA LEU A 41 6.54 14.95 -2.90
C LEU A 41 6.89 13.95 -4.00
N ILE A 42 6.05 13.79 -5.02
CA ILE A 42 6.35 12.94 -6.18
C ILE A 42 7.61 13.42 -6.90
N ARG A 43 7.74 14.73 -7.16
CA ARG A 43 8.96 15.30 -7.76
C ARG A 43 10.20 15.07 -6.89
N LEU A 44 10.06 15.19 -5.57
CA LEU A 44 11.14 14.89 -4.63
C LEU A 44 11.55 13.42 -4.73
N MET A 45 10.59 12.49 -4.70
CA MET A 45 10.82 11.05 -4.82
C MET A 45 11.54 10.70 -6.12
N GLU A 46 11.11 11.27 -7.26
CA GLU A 46 11.78 11.07 -8.55
C GLU A 46 13.22 11.60 -8.53
N ARG A 47 13.48 12.73 -7.89
CA ARG A 47 14.82 13.30 -7.82
C ARG A 47 15.77 12.45 -6.98
N VAL A 48 15.30 11.88 -5.87
CA VAL A 48 16.17 11.22 -4.88
C VAL A 48 16.24 9.71 -5.03
N ILE A 49 15.22 9.08 -5.62
CA ILE A 49 15.17 7.62 -5.78
C ILE A 49 15.79 7.24 -7.13
N PRO A 50 16.79 6.34 -7.16
CA PRO A 50 17.39 5.86 -8.41
C PRO A 50 16.35 5.26 -9.36
N PRO A 51 16.42 5.52 -10.68
CA PRO A 51 15.43 5.06 -11.67
C PRO A 51 15.04 3.58 -11.53
N GLU A 52 16.02 2.70 -11.30
CA GLU A 52 15.87 1.26 -11.15
C GLU A 52 15.07 0.85 -9.90
N ARG A 53 14.91 1.75 -8.92
CA ARG A 53 14.13 1.52 -7.69
C ARG A 53 12.75 2.18 -7.70
N ARG A 54 12.48 3.09 -8.66
CA ARG A 54 11.22 3.86 -8.68
C ARG A 54 9.98 3.00 -8.89
N GLY A 55 10.11 1.81 -9.46
CA GLY A 55 9.01 0.84 -9.64
C GLY A 55 8.68 0.01 -8.39
N SER A 56 9.49 0.11 -7.33
CA SER A 56 9.32 -0.72 -6.12
C SER A 56 9.79 0.04 -4.87
N VAL A 57 9.23 1.23 -4.66
CA VAL A 57 9.54 2.09 -3.51
C VAL A 57 8.87 1.61 -2.21
N ALA A 58 7.82 0.80 -2.33
CA ALA A 58 7.13 0.15 -1.23
C ALA A 58 6.57 -1.22 -1.66
N ILE A 59 5.94 -1.92 -0.71
CA ILE A 59 5.17 -3.14 -0.96
C ILE A 59 3.71 -2.81 -0.67
N ALA A 60 2.85 -2.98 -1.67
CA ALA A 60 1.41 -2.97 -1.46
C ALA A 60 0.95 -4.38 -1.03
N VAL A 61 0.04 -4.42 -0.07
CA VAL A 61 -0.53 -5.66 0.46
C VAL A 61 -2.01 -5.71 0.12
N ILE A 62 -2.42 -6.71 -0.65
CA ILE A 62 -3.82 -6.92 -0.99
C ILE A 62 -4.50 -7.71 0.13
N ALA A 63 -5.53 -7.09 0.70
CA ALA A 63 -6.43 -7.71 1.66
C ALA A 63 -7.81 -7.94 1.03
N LYS A 64 -8.41 -9.09 1.30
CA LYS A 64 -9.78 -9.43 0.93
C LYS A 64 -10.54 -9.71 2.21
N ALA A 65 -11.79 -9.26 2.29
CA ALA A 65 -12.67 -9.54 3.40
C ALA A 65 -14.12 -9.43 2.94
N ARG A 66 -15.04 -10.03 3.71
CA ARG A 66 -16.49 -9.96 3.50
C ARG A 66 -17.09 -9.02 4.54
N LYS A 67 -18.04 -8.18 4.14
CA LYS A 67 -18.94 -7.52 5.09
C LYS A 67 -20.21 -8.38 5.19
N PRO A 68 -20.61 -8.84 6.39
CA PRO A 68 -21.83 -9.62 6.59
C PRO A 68 -23.08 -8.91 6.11
#